data_AF-A0A645FHR3-F1
#
_entry.id   AF-A0A645FHR3-F1
#
_cell.length_a   1.000
_cell.length_b   1.000
_cell.length_c   1.000
_cell.angle_alpha   90.00
_cell.angle_beta   90.00
_cell.angle_gamma   90.00
#
_symmetry.space_group_name_H-M   'P 1'
#
loop_
_entity.id
_entity.type
_entity.pdbx_description
1 polymer ?
#
loop_
_entity_poly.entity_id
_entity_poly.type
_entity_poly.pdbx_seq_one_letter_code
_entity_poly.pdbx_strand_id
1 'polypeptide(L)'
;MMKFDISAAFYLNSIINFFQISELIVCFSKSALFGTVTAAVGIYVGFSTTDGAEGVGNSTVRAFTISAALILVLDAIWGYIL
;
A
#
# COMPACT_ATOMS: atom_id res chain seq x y z
N MET A 1 1.62 5.92 -34.32
CA MET A 1 2.21 4.60 -33.99
C MET A 1 2.62 4.61 -32.52
N MET A 2 2.23 3.59 -31.75
CA MET A 2 2.82 3.40 -30.42
C MET A 2 4.31 3.10 -30.56
N LYS A 3 5.10 3.48 -29.55
CA LYS A 3 6.58 3.45 -29.56
C LYS A 3 7.21 2.06 -29.82
N PHE A 4 6.42 0.99 -29.77
CA PHE A 4 6.89 -0.40 -29.88
C PHE A 4 6.33 -1.18 -31.09
N ASP A 5 5.77 -0.55 -32.12
CA ASP A 5 5.15 -1.26 -33.27
C ASP A 5 4.08 -2.30 -32.89
N ILE A 6 3.58 -2.22 -31.65
CA ILE A 6 2.47 -3.02 -31.15
C ILE A 6 1.16 -2.27 -31.41
N SER A 7 0.14 -2.99 -31.89
CA SER A 7 -1.22 -2.46 -32.03
C SER A 7 -1.88 -2.25 -30.67
N ALA A 8 -2.58 -1.13 -30.49
CA ALA A 8 -3.36 -0.86 -29.27
C ALA A 8 -4.40 -1.95 -29.00
N ALA A 9 -5.04 -2.46 -30.06
CA ALA A 9 -6.01 -3.54 -29.95
C ALA A 9 -5.35 -4.84 -29.47
N PHE A 10 -4.13 -5.15 -29.93
CA PHE A 10 -3.41 -6.33 -29.49
C PHE A 10 -3.01 -6.25 -28.00
N TYR A 11 -2.52 -5.08 -27.57
CA TYR A 11 -2.16 -4.83 -26.17
C TYR A 11 -3.37 -4.96 -25.23
N LEU A 12 -4.50 -4.33 -25.57
CA LEU A 12 -5.71 -4.39 -24.74
C LEU A 12 -6.30 -5.80 -24.67
N ASN A 13 -6.32 -6.54 -25.79
CA ASN A 13 -6.75 -7.94 -25.78
C ASN A 13 -5.85 -8.80 -24.89
N SER A 14 -4.54 -8.54 -24.88
CA SER A 14 -3.61 -9.24 -24.00
C SER A 14 -3.95 -8.98 -22.53
N ILE A 15 -4.18 -7.74 -22.12
CA ILE A 15 -4.59 -7.42 -20.75
C ILE A 15 -5.85 -8.21 -20.35
N ILE A 16 -6.89 -8.18 -21.19
CA ILE A 16 -8.16 -8.85 -20.89
C ILE A 16 -7.98 -10.37 -20.77
N ASN A 17 -7.13 -10.97 -21.60
CA ASN A 17 -6.90 -12.41 -21.61
C ASN A 17 -6.06 -12.90 -20.43
N PHE A 18 -5.16 -12.06 -19.89
CA PHE A 18 -4.28 -12.43 -18.77
C PHE A 18 -4.79 -11.98 -17.40
N PHE A 19 -5.62 -10.94 -17.35
CA PHE A 19 -6.15 -10.40 -16.10
C PHE A 19 -7.11 -11.40 -15.43
N GLN A 20 -6.86 -11.73 -14.17
CA GLN A 20 -7.70 -12.64 -13.40
C GLN A 20 -8.40 -11.90 -12.26
N ILE A 21 -9.65 -12.27 -11.95
CA ILE A 21 -10.42 -11.70 -10.82
C ILE A 21 -9.69 -11.92 -9.48
N SER A 22 -8.90 -13.00 -9.36
CA SER A 22 -8.03 -13.25 -8.21
C SER A 22 -7.04 -12.12 -7.94
N GLU A 23 -6.47 -11.51 -8.98
CA GLU A 23 -5.52 -10.39 -8.85
C GLU A 23 -6.20 -9.17 -8.23
N LEU A 24 -7.47 -8.93 -8.58
CA LEU A 24 -8.27 -7.85 -8.02
C LEU A 24 -8.52 -8.08 -6.52
N ILE A 25 -8.89 -9.30 -6.13
CA ILE A 25 -9.12 -9.65 -4.72
C ILE A 25 -7.83 -9.45 -3.89
N VAL A 26 -6.68 -9.89 -4.42
CA VAL A 26 -5.36 -9.69 -3.78
C VAL A 26 -5.02 -8.21 -3.64
N CYS A 27 -5.30 -7.38 -4.65
CA CYS A 27 -5.05 -5.94 -4.58
C CYS A 27 -5.93 -5.25 -3.52
N PHE A 28 -7.22 -5.59 -3.47
CA PHE A 28 -8.14 -5.02 -2.49
C PHE A 28 -7.79 -5.46 -1.06
N SER A 29 -7.44 -6.73 -0.85
CA SER A 29 -7.04 -7.21 0.48
C SER A 29 -5.76 -6.53 0.98
N LYS A 30 -4.74 -6.39 0.12
CA LYS A 30 -3.50 -5.66 0.45
C LYS A 30 -3.80 -4.19 0.80
N SER A 31 -4.64 -3.53 0.00
CA SER A 31 -5.02 -2.13 0.23
C SER A 31 -5.74 -1.94 1.56
N ALA A 32 -6.67 -2.83 1.90
CA ALA A 32 -7.36 -2.81 3.19
C ALA A 32 -6.38 -2.96 4.36
N LEU A 33 -5.44 -3.91 4.27
CA LEU A 33 -4.45 -4.14 5.33
C LEU A 33 -3.52 -2.95 5.55
N PHE A 34 -2.98 -2.37 4.48
CA PHE A 34 -2.09 -1.22 4.59
C PHE A 34 -2.82 -0.01 5.17
N GLY A 35 -4.07 0.22 4.76
CA GLY A 35 -4.91 1.28 5.30
C GLY A 35 -5.19 1.09 6.79
N THR A 36 -5.60 -0.11 7.20
CA THR A 36 -5.88 -0.42 8.61
C THR A 36 -4.66 -0.24 9.50
N VAL A 37 -3.50 -0.72 9.07
CA VAL A 37 -2.27 -0.63 9.86
C VAL A 37 -1.79 0.82 9.98
N THR A 38 -1.82 1.57 8.88
CA THR A 38 -1.45 3.00 8.90
C THR A 38 -2.38 3.80 9.80
N ALA A 39 -3.69 3.54 9.74
CA ALA A 39 -4.67 4.19 10.61
C ALA A 39 -4.43 3.84 12.08
N ALA A 40 -4.21 2.56 12.40
CA ALA A 40 -3.96 2.10 13.77
C ALA A 40 -2.69 2.72 14.36
N VAL A 41 -1.60 2.77 13.59
CA VAL A 41 -0.34 3.41 14.01
C VAL A 41 -0.53 4.91 14.20
N GLY A 42 -1.20 5.58 13.26
CA GLY A 42 -1.49 7.01 13.34
C GLY A 42 -2.30 7.37 14.58
N ILE A 43 -3.35 6.61 14.86
CA ILE A 43 -4.18 6.75 16.06
C ILE A 43 -3.32 6.53 17.31
N TYR A 44 -2.59 5.41 17.40
CA TYR A 44 -1.81 5.07 18.57
C TYR A 44 -0.71 6.10 18.89
N VAL A 45 0.07 6.49 17.88
CA VAL A 45 1.15 7.47 18.05
C VAL A 45 0.59 8.87 18.32
N GLY A 46 -0.50 9.25 17.66
CA GLY A 46 -1.20 10.51 17.89
C GLY A 46 -1.74 10.63 19.33
N PHE A 47 -2.41 9.60 19.84
CA PHE A 47 -2.88 9.57 21.24
C PHE A 47 -1.75 9.56 22.27
N SER A 48 -0.56 9.11 21.89
CA SER A 48 0.63 9.07 22.76
C SER A 48 1.51 10.32 22.65
N THR A 49 1.08 11.33 21.88
CA THR A 49 1.89 12.52 21.61
C THR A 49 1.89 13.47 22.81
N THR A 50 3.07 13.94 23.20
CA THR A 50 3.31 14.94 24.26
C THR A 50 4.00 16.18 23.69
N ASP A 51 4.40 17.13 24.53
CA ASP A 51 5.31 18.24 24.17
C ASP A 51 4.77 19.26 23.14
N GLY A 52 3.44 19.38 23.05
CA GLY A 52 2.79 20.42 22.25
C GLY A 52 3.14 20.34 20.76
N ALA A 53 3.37 21.50 20.13
CA ALA A 53 3.57 21.58 18.68
C ALA A 53 4.84 20.85 18.19
N GLU A 54 5.92 20.89 18.97
CA GLU A 54 7.17 20.20 18.62
C GLU A 54 6.99 18.68 18.68
N GLY A 55 6.32 18.19 19.73
CA GLY A 55 6.05 16.76 19.86
C GLY A 55 5.06 16.22 18.82
N VAL A 56 4.12 17.04 18.32
CA VAL A 56 3.25 16.67 17.18
C VAL A 56 4.08 16.44 15.91
N GLY A 57 5.06 17.31 15.64
CA GLY A 57 5.98 17.14 14.50
C GLY A 57 6.77 15.83 14.61
N ASN A 58 7.39 15.60 15.77
CA ASN A 58 8.18 14.38 16.03
C ASN A 58 7.32 13.10 15.95
N SER A 59 6.12 13.13 16.54
CA SER A 59 5.21 12.00 16.55
C SER A 59 4.66 11.67 15.16
N THR A 60 4.45 12.68 14.31
CA THR A 60 4.04 12.48 12.92
C THR A 60 5.12 11.75 12.12
N VAL A 61 6.39 12.18 12.22
CA VAL A 61 7.51 11.51 11.55
C VAL A 61 7.69 10.07 12.06
N ARG A 62 7.56 9.87 13.38
CA ARG A 62 7.60 8.54 14.00
C ARG A 62 6.48 7.64 13.49
N ALA A 63 5.24 8.13 13.45
CA ALA A 63 4.08 7.38 12.95
C ALA A 63 4.25 6.98 11.48
N PHE A 64 4.73 7.90 10.64
CA PHE A 64 5.04 7.62 9.24
C PHE A 64 6.10 6.53 9.09
N THR A 65 7.21 6.65 9.82
CA THR A 65 8.33 5.69 9.73
C THR A 65 7.90 4.29 10.16
N ILE A 66 7.16 4.17 11.25
CA ILE A 66 6.63 2.88 11.73
C ILE A 66 5.64 2.30 10.73
N SER A 67 4.73 3.12 10.19
CA SER A 67 3.74 2.67 9.20
C SER A 67 4.43 2.15 7.92
N ALA A 68 5.42 2.88 7.39
CA ALA A 68 6.17 2.48 6.21
C ALA A 68 6.92 1.16 6.41
N ALA A 69 7.58 0.98 7.57
CA ALA A 69 8.26 -0.26 7.91
C ALA A 69 7.27 -1.44 8.02
N LEU A 70 6.12 -1.23 8.68
CA LEU A 70 5.09 -2.27 8.81
C LEU A 70 4.48 -2.65 7.46
N ILE A 71 4.20 -1.68 6.59
CA ILE A 71 3.69 -1.97 5.23
C ILE A 71 4.67 -2.88 4.47
N LEU A 72 5.98 -2.60 4.52
CA LEU A 72 6.98 -3.42 3.85
C LEU A 72 7.03 -4.85 4.39
N VAL A 73 7.01 -5.00 5.72
CA VAL A 73 7.01 -6.33 6.36
C VAL A 73 5.74 -7.10 6.02
N LEU A 74 4.58 -6.44 6.07
CA LEU A 74 3.30 -7.05 5.74
C LEU A 74 3.20 -7.44 4.27
N ASP A 75 3.73 -6.63 3.35
CA ASP A 75 3.76 -6.97 1.93
C ASP A 75 4.63 -8.21 1.67
N ALA A 76 5.79 -8.29 2.31
CA ALA A 76 6.68 -9.45 2.20
C ALA A 76 6.01 -10.73 2.73
N ILE A 77 5.33 -10.64 3.89
CA ILE A 77 4.58 -11.78 4.45
C ILE A 77 3.42 -12.17 3.53
N TRP A 78 2.65 -11.19 3.04
CA TRP A 78 1.49 -11.44 2.19
C TRP A 78 1.89 -12.09 0.87
N GLY A 79 2.94 -11.60 0.22
CA GLY A 79 3.47 -12.17 -1.03
C GLY A 79 4.20 -13.50 -0.85
N TYR A 80 4.55 -13.89 0.38
CA TYR A 80 5.04 -15.24 0.65
C TYR A 80 3.90 -16.26 0.80
N ILE A 81 2.75 -15.82 1.34
CA ILE A 81 1.59 -16.68 1.61
C ILE A 81 0.72 -16.90 0.36
N LEU A 82 0.55 -15.86 -0.45
CA LEU A 82 -0.27 -15.82 -1.67
C LEU A 82 0.63 -15.66 -2.90
#